data_AF-A0A8C1SP81-F1
#
_entry.id   AF-A0A8C1SP81-F1
#
_cell.length_a   1.000
_cell.length_b   1.000
_cell.length_c   1.000
_cell.angle_alpha   90.00
_cell.angle_beta   90.00
_cell.angle_gamma   90.00
#
_symmetry.space_group_name_H-M   'P 1'
#
loop_
_entity.id
_entity.type
_entity.pdbx_description
1 polymer ?
#
loop_
_entity_poly.entity_id
_entity_poly.type
_entity_poly.pdbx_seq_one_letter_code
_entity_poly.pdbx_strand_id
1 'polypeptide(L)'
;ITFVSRSFMYSVHTENGLIPNYDRNSFKICFTFHFINFFPSMAFLIFSQIRLVVLEGSRALLEAGRQCGYLTEVLTAPPSESMPSHECRLAALCDMAKQLPLTDESLMAPVQMLNRDGLDPSLDLFSYITENPFDCTYEVTLMKEKYLLPPRSRFLVAYCYILTTGGDKFDLIVLDPPWENKSVKRSNRYSSLPSSQLKQLPVPALAAPECLVVTWVTNRAKHLRFIKEELYPYWAVEVLAEWLWVKVTRTGEFVFPLDSPHKKPYEVLVLGRHRSGTDRAVRSSAVEELPEQRLLISVPSVLHSQKPSLSAVLKPYISPEPKCLELFARSLQRDWTSWGNEVIKFQHSSYFTRERAEELSMTSETVIIQ
;
A
#
# COMPACT_ATOMS: atom_id res chain seq x y z
N ILE A 1 7.45 -10.60 -20.58
CA ILE A 1 6.36 -9.63 -20.29
C ILE A 1 6.66 -8.95 -18.97
N THR A 2 6.94 -7.65 -19.03
CA THR A 2 7.39 -6.86 -17.88
C THR A 2 6.26 -5.92 -17.45
N PHE A 3 6.00 -5.84 -16.14
CA PHE A 3 4.97 -4.95 -15.59
C PHE A 3 5.59 -3.60 -15.21
N VAL A 4 4.97 -2.51 -15.67
CA VAL A 4 5.24 -1.16 -15.18
C VAL A 4 3.94 -0.58 -14.64
N SER A 5 3.82 -0.41 -13.33
CA SER A 5 2.75 0.42 -12.77
C SER A 5 3.17 1.88 -12.97
N ARG A 6 2.43 2.67 -13.75
CA ARG A 6 2.68 4.12 -13.88
C ARG A 6 2.09 4.86 -12.67
N SER A 7 2.46 4.44 -11.47
CA SER A 7 2.24 5.19 -10.23
C SER A 7 3.57 5.76 -9.78
N PHE A 8 3.89 6.96 -10.22
CA PHE A 8 5.10 7.65 -9.78
C PHE A 8 4.84 8.34 -8.45
N MET A 9 5.65 7.99 -7.45
CA MET A 9 5.60 8.52 -6.10
C MET A 9 6.95 9.13 -5.77
N TYR A 10 6.95 10.41 -5.41
CA TYR A 10 8.16 11.13 -4.99
C TYR A 10 8.19 11.29 -3.48
N SER A 11 9.40 11.46 -2.93
CA SER A 11 9.56 11.64 -1.50
C SER A 11 10.80 12.44 -1.11
N VAL A 12 10.71 13.17 0.02
CA VAL A 12 11.83 13.94 0.64
C VAL A 12 11.96 13.58 2.13
N HIS A 13 13.20 13.56 2.64
CA HIS A 13 13.57 13.31 4.04
C HIS A 13 14.01 14.61 4.74
N THR A 14 13.72 14.77 6.03
CA THR A 14 14.25 15.86 6.89
C THR A 14 15.05 15.26 8.07
N GLU A 15 16.37 15.45 8.14
CA GLU A 15 17.23 14.97 9.27
C GLU A 15 17.77 16.13 10.14
N ASN A 16 17.89 15.86 11.46
CA ASN A 16 18.42 16.75 12.48
C ASN A 16 19.95 16.55 12.70
N GLY A 17 20.70 17.66 12.67
CA GLY A 17 21.74 17.95 13.67
C GLY A 17 23.15 17.34 13.54
N LEU A 18 24.04 18.11 12.89
CA LEU A 18 25.53 18.11 12.90
C LEU A 18 26.25 17.37 11.75
N ILE A 19 27.03 18.17 11.01
CA ILE A 19 27.69 17.87 9.74
C ILE A 19 29.21 18.09 9.91
N PRO A 20 30.10 17.15 9.54
CA PRO A 20 31.44 17.49 9.11
C PRO A 20 31.42 17.98 7.66
N ASN A 21 32.07 19.12 7.43
CA ASN A 21 32.18 19.86 6.17
C ASN A 21 32.28 19.02 4.89
N TYR A 22 31.53 19.39 3.85
CA TYR A 22 32.12 19.92 2.61
C TYR A 22 31.09 20.65 1.72
N ASP A 23 31.57 21.81 1.26
CA ASP A 23 31.25 22.65 0.10
C ASP A 23 29.95 23.45 -0.12
N ARG A 24 30.20 24.69 -0.56
CA ARG A 24 29.33 25.87 -0.64
C ARG A 24 28.44 25.83 -1.88
N ASN A 25 27.19 25.38 -1.73
CA ASN A 25 26.06 25.78 -2.60
C ASN A 25 24.71 25.29 -2.03
N SER A 26 24.47 25.51 -0.74
CA SER A 26 23.27 25.03 -0.04
C SER A 26 22.48 26.20 0.55
N PHE A 27 21.26 26.43 0.04
CA PHE A 27 20.20 27.04 0.84
C PHE A 27 19.59 25.92 1.70
N LYS A 28 19.73 26.03 3.03
CA LYS A 28 19.01 25.18 4.01
C LYS A 28 18.38 26.09 5.05
N ILE A 29 17.07 25.93 5.26
CA ILE A 29 16.33 26.48 6.40
C ILE A 29 15.89 25.29 7.25
N CYS A 30 16.17 25.33 8.55
CA CYS A 30 15.88 24.29 9.52
C CYS A 30 15.05 24.90 10.66
N PHE A 31 13.93 24.28 11.04
CA PHE A 31 13.19 24.60 12.26
C PHE A 31 12.83 23.31 12.99
N THR A 32 13.22 23.21 14.26
CA THR A 32 12.88 22.10 15.16
C THR A 32 11.98 22.65 16.27
N PHE A 33 10.83 22.01 16.54
CA PHE A 33 9.97 22.35 17.69
C PHE A 33 9.79 21.11 18.58
N HIS A 34 10.04 21.26 19.89
CA HIS A 34 9.76 20.25 20.93
C HIS A 34 8.37 20.47 21.54
N PHE A 35 7.67 19.38 21.85
CA PHE A 35 6.29 19.39 22.39
C PHE A 35 6.26 19.42 23.93
N ILE A 36 5.39 20.26 24.50
CA ILE A 36 4.90 20.19 25.88
C ILE A 36 3.35 20.21 25.83
N ASN A 37 2.71 19.31 26.59
CA ASN A 37 1.26 19.04 26.64
C ASN A 37 0.40 20.20 27.18
N PHE A 38 -0.86 20.38 26.68
CA PHE A 38 -2.14 20.61 27.44
C PHE A 38 -3.34 21.13 26.56
N PHE A 39 -4.53 20.47 26.67
CA PHE A 39 -5.96 20.82 26.36
C PHE A 39 -6.35 21.65 25.08
N PRO A 40 -7.63 22.02 24.85
CA PRO A 40 -8.45 21.75 23.65
C PRO A 40 -8.10 22.55 22.37
N SER A 41 -7.08 23.40 22.40
CA SER A 41 -6.48 24.10 21.25
C SER A 41 -5.67 23.17 20.33
N MET A 42 -5.40 21.94 20.78
CA MET A 42 -4.54 20.96 20.12
C MET A 42 -5.01 20.53 18.72
N ALA A 43 -6.32 20.44 18.47
CA ALA A 43 -6.83 20.05 17.16
C ALA A 43 -6.53 21.11 16.09
N PHE A 44 -6.61 22.39 16.45
CA PHE A 44 -6.26 23.51 15.57
C PHE A 44 -4.75 23.58 15.33
N LEU A 45 -3.94 23.35 16.37
CA LEU A 45 -2.48 23.31 16.27
C LEU A 45 -1.98 22.14 15.40
N ILE A 46 -2.50 20.93 15.61
CA ILE A 46 -2.19 19.75 14.79
C ILE A 46 -2.62 19.98 13.34
N PHE A 47 -3.80 20.56 13.12
CA PHE A 47 -4.28 20.88 11.79
C PHE A 47 -3.41 21.94 11.09
N SER A 48 -3.03 23.00 11.82
CA SER A 48 -2.13 24.04 11.33
C SER A 48 -0.73 23.51 11.00
N GLN A 49 -0.22 22.60 11.82
CA GLN A 49 1.10 21.99 11.63
C GLN A 49 1.13 21.04 10.44
N ILE A 50 0.14 20.14 10.30
CA ILE A 50 0.02 19.27 9.11
C ILE A 50 -0.16 20.12 7.85
N ARG A 51 -0.93 21.21 7.92
CA ARG A 51 -1.10 22.15 6.81
C ARG A 51 0.23 22.75 6.37
N LEU A 52 1.06 23.21 7.31
CA LEU A 52 2.39 23.76 7.00
C LEU A 52 3.31 22.69 6.39
N VAL A 53 3.34 21.49 6.99
CA VAL A 53 4.14 20.37 6.47
C VAL A 53 3.73 20.02 5.04
N VAL A 54 2.43 19.86 4.78
CA VAL A 54 1.93 19.52 3.43
C VAL A 54 2.17 20.66 2.44
N LEU A 55 1.91 21.92 2.80
CA LEU A 55 2.11 23.05 1.89
C LEU A 55 3.58 23.21 1.52
N GLU A 56 4.45 23.30 2.52
CA GLU A 56 5.86 23.60 2.28
C GLU A 56 6.58 22.38 1.72
N GLY A 57 6.34 21.20 2.29
CA GLY A 57 6.98 19.97 1.85
C GLY A 57 6.52 19.50 0.46
N SER A 58 5.32 19.87 0.01
CA SER A 58 4.90 19.54 -1.35
C SER A 58 5.58 20.39 -2.42
N ARG A 59 6.09 21.58 -2.08
CA ARG A 59 6.62 22.52 -3.07
C ARG A 59 7.79 21.94 -3.87
N ALA A 60 8.79 21.40 -3.17
CA ALA A 60 9.97 20.79 -3.79
C ALA A 60 9.61 19.53 -4.61
N LEU A 61 8.65 18.75 -4.12
CA LEU A 61 8.19 17.53 -4.79
C LEU A 61 7.39 17.82 -6.06
N LEU A 62 6.54 18.84 -6.04
CA LEU A 62 5.81 19.31 -7.22
C LEU A 62 6.76 19.86 -8.27
N GLU A 63 7.77 20.61 -7.86
CA GLU A 63 8.80 21.14 -8.76
C GLU A 63 9.59 20.01 -9.43
N ALA A 64 10.10 19.05 -8.64
CA ALA A 64 10.77 17.87 -9.16
C ALA A 64 9.86 17.03 -10.09
N GLY A 65 8.58 16.90 -9.73
CA GLY A 65 7.58 16.22 -10.55
C GLY A 65 7.36 16.88 -11.91
N ARG A 66 7.36 18.22 -11.98
CA ARG A 66 7.30 18.96 -13.26
C ARG A 66 8.57 18.79 -14.09
N GLN A 67 9.73 18.95 -13.47
CA GLN A 67 11.03 18.83 -14.15
C GLN A 67 11.23 17.44 -14.76
N CYS A 68 10.73 16.41 -14.10
CA CYS A 68 10.78 15.03 -14.60
C CYS A 68 9.61 14.66 -15.53
N GLY A 69 8.73 15.61 -15.91
CA GLY A 69 7.66 15.39 -16.88
C GLY A 69 6.45 14.60 -16.37
N TYR A 70 6.33 14.41 -15.06
CA TYR A 70 5.23 13.64 -14.45
C TYR A 70 4.01 14.49 -14.12
N LEU A 71 4.20 15.81 -14.03
CA LEU A 71 3.14 16.79 -13.91
C LEU A 71 3.14 17.67 -15.17
N THR A 72 1.96 17.96 -15.70
CA THR A 72 1.79 18.76 -16.92
C THR A 72 1.33 20.17 -16.58
N GLU A 73 1.78 21.18 -17.33
CA GLU A 73 1.31 22.56 -17.15
C GLU A 73 -0.07 22.79 -17.79
N VAL A 74 -0.46 21.94 -18.74
CA VAL A 74 -1.71 22.06 -19.49
C VAL A 74 -2.57 20.81 -19.27
N LEU A 75 -3.87 21.02 -19.05
CA LEU A 75 -4.87 19.96 -19.13
C LEU A 75 -5.06 19.62 -20.61
N THR A 76 -4.28 18.69 -21.15
CA THR A 76 -4.65 18.05 -22.42
C THR A 76 -6.00 17.38 -22.22
N ALA A 77 -6.91 17.56 -23.19
CA ALA A 77 -8.27 17.02 -23.14
C ALA A 77 -8.27 15.57 -22.62
N PRO A 78 -9.25 15.18 -21.78
CA PRO A 78 -9.31 13.81 -21.28
C PRO A 78 -9.28 12.84 -22.47
N PRO A 79 -8.53 11.72 -22.37
CA PRO A 79 -8.67 10.65 -23.36
C PRO A 79 -10.16 10.34 -23.51
N SER A 80 -10.66 10.33 -24.75
CA SER A 80 -12.08 10.16 -25.07
C SER A 80 -12.61 8.75 -24.77
N GLU A 81 -11.79 7.88 -24.20
CA GLU A 81 -12.18 6.54 -23.79
C GLU A 81 -12.48 6.56 -22.29
N SER A 82 -13.77 6.65 -21.96
CA SER A 82 -14.23 6.24 -20.64
C SER A 82 -13.85 4.77 -20.46
N MET A 83 -12.84 4.50 -19.63
CA MET A 83 -12.53 3.13 -19.21
C MET A 83 -13.84 2.49 -18.72
N PRO A 84 -14.19 1.28 -19.19
CA PRO A 84 -15.41 0.64 -18.73
C PRO A 84 -15.36 0.59 -17.20
N SER A 85 -16.41 1.07 -16.53
CA SER A 85 -16.65 0.75 -15.14
C SER A 85 -17.01 -0.73 -15.07
N HIS A 86 -16.04 -1.60 -15.31
CA HIS A 86 -16.24 -3.03 -15.19
C HIS A 86 -16.37 -3.28 -13.69
N GLU A 87 -17.61 -3.33 -13.21
CA GLU A 87 -17.94 -3.96 -11.94
C GLU A 87 -17.56 -5.43 -12.12
N CYS A 88 -16.29 -5.71 -11.85
CA CYS A 88 -15.73 -7.04 -11.92
C CYS A 88 -16.67 -8.00 -11.18
N ARG A 89 -16.99 -9.14 -11.81
CA ARG A 89 -17.79 -10.22 -11.19
C ARG A 89 -17.20 -10.75 -9.87
N LEU A 90 -16.03 -10.23 -9.48
CA LEU A 90 -15.47 -10.30 -8.13
C LEU A 90 -16.48 -10.01 -7.02
N ALA A 91 -17.49 -9.16 -7.23
CA ALA A 91 -18.52 -8.94 -6.21
C ALA A 91 -19.18 -10.26 -5.77
N ALA A 92 -19.47 -11.16 -6.74
CA ALA A 92 -20.00 -12.48 -6.44
C ALA A 92 -18.97 -13.39 -5.74
N LEU A 93 -17.68 -13.35 -6.12
CA LEU A 93 -16.61 -14.05 -5.38
C LEU A 93 -16.47 -13.57 -3.94
N CYS A 94 -16.53 -12.25 -3.74
CA CYS A 94 -16.45 -11.64 -2.42
C CYS A 94 -17.64 -12.02 -1.55
N ASP A 95 -18.83 -12.11 -2.13
CA ASP A 95 -20.03 -12.54 -1.42
C ASP A 95 -20.00 -14.04 -1.09
N MET A 96 -19.46 -14.88 -1.99
CA MET A 96 -19.19 -16.29 -1.69
C MET A 96 -18.15 -16.44 -0.57
N ALA A 97 -17.08 -15.65 -0.58
CA ALA A 97 -16.05 -15.66 0.46
C ALA A 97 -16.62 -15.38 1.86
N LYS A 98 -17.67 -14.55 1.95
CA LYS A 98 -18.35 -14.24 3.22
C LYS A 98 -19.19 -15.40 3.75
N GLN A 99 -19.59 -16.34 2.89
CA GLN A 99 -20.45 -17.48 3.23
C GLN A 99 -19.67 -18.73 3.60
N LEU A 100 -18.34 -18.71 3.45
CA LEU A 100 -17.49 -19.81 3.89
C LEU A 100 -17.59 -19.95 5.41
N PRO A 101 -17.78 -21.19 5.93
CA PRO A 101 -17.88 -21.42 7.35
C PRO A 101 -16.61 -20.91 8.05
N LEU A 102 -16.80 -20.31 9.23
CA LEU A 102 -15.72 -20.01 10.16
C LEU A 102 -15.17 -21.36 10.67
N THR A 103 -14.30 -22.00 9.89
CA THR A 103 -13.62 -23.21 10.33
C THR A 103 -12.55 -22.85 11.35
N ASP A 104 -12.32 -23.82 12.24
CA ASP A 104 -11.54 -23.72 13.47
C ASP A 104 -10.14 -23.11 13.25
N GLU A 105 -9.64 -22.43 14.29
CA GLU A 105 -8.33 -21.80 14.30
C GLU A 105 -7.24 -22.85 13.98
N SER A 106 -6.36 -22.56 13.01
CA SER A 106 -5.13 -23.31 12.62
C SER A 106 -5.10 -24.10 11.30
N LEU A 107 -5.98 -23.83 10.33
CA LEU A 107 -5.78 -24.40 9.00
C LEU A 107 -4.69 -23.63 8.22
N MET A 108 -3.52 -24.26 8.07
CA MET A 108 -2.50 -23.82 7.12
C MET A 108 -3.07 -23.93 5.71
N ALA A 109 -3.11 -22.83 4.97
CA ALA A 109 -3.56 -22.89 3.58
C ALA A 109 -2.48 -23.55 2.72
N PRO A 110 -2.75 -24.70 2.09
CA PRO A 110 -1.83 -25.28 1.11
C PRO A 110 -1.58 -24.32 -0.05
N VAL A 111 -0.37 -24.39 -0.62
CA VAL A 111 -0.02 -23.60 -1.81
C VAL A 111 -0.40 -24.38 -3.06
N GLN A 112 -1.14 -23.75 -3.97
CA GLN A 112 -1.37 -24.23 -5.33
C GLN A 112 -0.55 -23.38 -6.31
N MET A 113 0.27 -24.05 -7.12
CA MET A 113 1.10 -23.41 -8.13
C MET A 113 0.43 -23.52 -9.50
N LEU A 114 0.51 -22.44 -10.28
CA LEU A 114 -0.01 -22.42 -11.65
C LEU A 114 0.92 -23.21 -12.59
N ASN A 115 0.33 -24.06 -13.45
CA ASN A 115 1.05 -24.90 -14.40
C ASN A 115 0.93 -24.36 -15.82
N ARG A 116 2.02 -24.38 -16.62
CA ARG A 116 2.02 -23.83 -18.00
C ARG A 116 1.14 -24.59 -19.00
N ASP A 117 0.73 -25.81 -18.68
CA ASP A 117 0.11 -26.73 -19.64
C ASP A 117 -1.40 -26.50 -19.88
N GLY A 118 -1.95 -25.36 -19.45
CA GLY A 118 -3.18 -24.79 -20.00
C GLY A 118 -4.50 -25.52 -19.70
N LEU A 119 -4.47 -26.59 -18.92
CA LEU A 119 -5.65 -27.16 -18.27
C LEU A 119 -5.76 -26.52 -16.88
N ASP A 120 -6.21 -25.27 -16.77
CA ASP A 120 -6.55 -24.72 -15.47
C ASP A 120 -7.69 -25.60 -14.90
N PRO A 121 -7.41 -26.47 -13.91
CA PRO A 121 -8.48 -27.13 -13.18
C PRO A 121 -9.26 -26.03 -12.46
N SER A 122 -10.47 -26.31 -11.97
CA SER A 122 -11.20 -25.37 -11.13
C SER A 122 -10.33 -24.91 -9.95
N LEU A 123 -9.68 -23.74 -10.08
CA LEU A 123 -8.80 -23.19 -9.05
C LEU A 123 -9.64 -22.93 -7.80
N ASP A 124 -9.29 -23.59 -6.71
CA ASP A 124 -9.89 -23.29 -5.42
C ASP A 124 -9.20 -22.07 -4.83
N LEU A 125 -9.76 -20.90 -5.12
CA LEU A 125 -9.21 -19.61 -4.67
C LEU A 125 -9.42 -19.36 -3.17
N PHE A 126 -10.29 -20.13 -2.52
CA PHE A 126 -10.72 -19.89 -1.15
C PHE A 126 -9.93 -20.73 -0.15
N SER A 127 -9.54 -21.95 -0.52
CA SER A 127 -8.82 -22.85 0.40
C SER A 127 -7.30 -22.83 0.22
N TYR A 128 -6.79 -22.30 -0.89
CA TYR A 128 -5.37 -22.37 -1.26
C TYR A 128 -4.75 -21.00 -1.47
N ILE A 129 -3.46 -20.88 -1.11
CA ILE A 129 -2.62 -19.78 -1.58
C ILE A 129 -2.28 -20.05 -3.03
N THR A 130 -2.67 -19.15 -3.93
CA THR A 130 -2.37 -19.27 -5.37
C THR A 130 -1.06 -18.57 -5.68
N GLU A 131 -0.15 -19.24 -6.37
CA GLU A 131 1.15 -18.71 -6.72
C GLU A 131 1.36 -18.70 -8.23
N ASN A 132 1.81 -17.56 -8.76
CA ASN A 132 2.47 -17.49 -10.06
C ASN A 132 3.98 -17.68 -9.84
N PRO A 133 4.55 -18.88 -10.06
CA PRO A 133 5.98 -19.13 -9.80
C PRO A 133 6.90 -18.57 -10.89
N PHE A 134 6.34 -18.05 -11.98
CA PHE A 134 7.12 -17.65 -13.15
C PHE A 134 7.66 -16.23 -13.02
N ASP A 135 8.78 -15.97 -13.69
CA ASP A 135 9.39 -14.64 -13.83
C ASP A 135 8.66 -13.72 -14.82
N CYS A 136 7.52 -14.18 -15.35
CA CYS A 136 6.66 -13.45 -16.27
C CYS A 136 5.21 -13.40 -15.77
N THR A 137 4.46 -12.43 -16.29
CA THR A 137 3.01 -12.37 -16.07
C THR A 137 2.34 -13.65 -16.54
N TYR A 138 1.44 -14.17 -15.71
CA TYR A 138 0.61 -15.31 -16.05
C TYR A 138 -0.84 -14.84 -16.29
N GLU A 139 -1.42 -15.16 -17.44
CA GLU A 139 -2.83 -14.90 -17.73
C GLU A 139 -3.65 -16.11 -17.29
N VAL A 140 -4.57 -15.90 -16.34
CA VAL A 140 -5.46 -16.95 -15.82
C VAL A 140 -6.90 -16.61 -16.19
N THR A 141 -7.70 -17.62 -16.50
CA THR A 141 -9.14 -17.44 -16.72
C THR A 141 -9.92 -17.85 -15.48
N LEU A 142 -10.50 -16.87 -14.77
CA LEU A 142 -11.30 -17.10 -13.57
C LEU A 142 -12.71 -16.60 -13.85
N MET A 143 -13.73 -17.42 -13.58
CA MET A 143 -15.14 -17.07 -13.80
C MET A 143 -15.47 -16.57 -15.22
N LYS A 144 -14.78 -17.11 -16.24
CA LYS A 144 -14.88 -16.70 -17.65
C LYS A 144 -14.32 -15.31 -17.98
N GLU A 145 -13.62 -14.68 -17.02
CA GLU A 145 -12.91 -13.42 -17.21
C GLU A 145 -11.40 -13.64 -17.13
N LYS A 146 -10.63 -12.77 -17.77
CA LYS A 146 -9.16 -12.88 -17.83
C LYS A 146 -8.51 -11.98 -16.79
N TYR A 147 -7.61 -12.56 -16.00
CA TYR A 147 -6.82 -11.85 -14.99
C TYR A 147 -5.33 -12.01 -15.27
N LEU A 148 -4.56 -10.97 -14.98
CA LEU A 148 -3.11 -10.93 -15.17
C LEU A 148 -2.41 -10.95 -13.81
N LEU A 149 -1.70 -12.04 -13.55
CA LEU A 149 -0.97 -12.23 -12.30
C LEU A 149 0.49 -11.80 -12.50
N PRO A 150 1.01 -10.85 -11.70
CA PRO A 150 2.40 -10.42 -11.79
C PRO A 150 3.38 -11.58 -11.57
N PRO A 151 4.62 -11.45 -12.04
CA PRO A 151 5.66 -12.45 -11.78
C PRO A 151 5.87 -12.71 -10.29
N ARG A 152 6.06 -13.98 -9.91
CA ARG A 152 6.38 -14.40 -8.53
C ARG A 152 5.43 -13.82 -7.47
N SER A 153 4.18 -13.57 -7.86
CA SER A 153 3.13 -13.11 -6.95
C SER A 153 2.45 -14.30 -6.30
N ARG A 154 2.14 -14.16 -5.00
CA ARG A 154 1.32 -15.11 -4.24
C ARG A 154 0.08 -14.40 -3.76
N PHE A 155 -1.08 -15.06 -3.75
CA PHE A 155 -2.28 -14.45 -3.20
C PHE A 155 -3.25 -15.42 -2.55
N LEU A 156 -4.06 -14.88 -1.65
CA LEU A 156 -5.11 -15.60 -0.96
C LEU A 156 -6.42 -14.79 -0.94
N VAL A 157 -7.51 -15.41 -1.39
CA VAL A 157 -8.86 -14.82 -1.31
C VAL A 157 -9.51 -15.19 0.02
N ALA A 158 -9.40 -14.30 1.01
CA ALA A 158 -9.96 -14.52 2.33
C ALA A 158 -10.49 -13.23 2.97
N TYR A 159 -11.58 -13.35 3.73
CA TYR A 159 -12.33 -12.21 4.26
C TYR A 159 -11.79 -11.73 5.62
N CYS A 160 -11.71 -12.63 6.60
CA CYS A 160 -11.14 -12.34 7.93
C CYS A 160 -10.61 -13.58 8.66
N TYR A 161 -10.72 -14.76 8.07
CA TYR A 161 -10.26 -16.00 8.69
C TYR A 161 -8.76 -16.14 8.49
N ILE A 162 -8.09 -16.55 9.56
CA ILE A 162 -6.64 -16.64 9.65
C ILE A 162 -6.23 -17.93 8.96
N LEU A 163 -6.00 -17.86 7.64
CA LEU A 163 -5.14 -18.84 7.01
C LEU A 163 -3.71 -18.40 7.28
N THR A 164 -3.03 -19.17 8.12
CA THR A 164 -1.60 -19.02 8.31
C THR A 164 -0.87 -19.52 7.06
N THR A 165 0.15 -18.79 6.64
CA THR A 165 0.93 -19.04 5.41
C THR A 165 1.97 -20.15 5.58
N GLY A 166 1.60 -21.27 6.20
CA GLY A 166 2.51 -22.43 6.31
C GLY A 166 3.76 -22.20 7.18
N GLY A 167 3.77 -21.17 8.03
CA GLY A 167 4.95 -20.76 8.81
C GLY A 167 5.80 -19.67 8.16
N ASP A 168 5.39 -19.11 7.02
CA ASP A 168 6.06 -17.94 6.44
C ASP A 168 6.10 -16.77 7.44
N LYS A 169 7.26 -16.10 7.47
CA LYS A 169 7.51 -14.86 8.19
C LYS A 169 7.85 -13.76 7.19
N PHE A 170 7.37 -12.55 7.44
CA PHE A 170 7.51 -11.41 6.54
C PHE A 170 8.38 -10.33 7.17
N ASP A 171 9.24 -9.73 6.36
CA ASP A 171 10.08 -8.58 6.72
C ASP A 171 9.31 -7.26 6.61
N LEU A 172 8.28 -7.22 5.75
CA LEU A 172 7.40 -6.10 5.53
C LEU A 172 5.94 -6.56 5.48
N ILE A 173 5.10 -5.97 6.32
CA ILE A 173 3.64 -6.14 6.29
C ILE A 173 2.99 -4.78 6.07
N VAL A 174 2.25 -4.64 4.97
CA VAL A 174 1.44 -3.46 4.65
C VAL A 174 -0.04 -3.77 4.84
N LEU A 175 -0.79 -2.88 5.47
CA LEU A 175 -2.22 -3.02 5.71
C LEU A 175 -3.00 -1.82 5.14
N ASP A 176 -4.10 -2.07 4.45
CA ASP A 176 -5.13 -1.05 4.13
C ASP A 176 -6.51 -1.47 4.68
N PRO A 177 -6.74 -1.40 6.01
CA PRO A 177 -7.96 -1.87 6.62
C PRO A 177 -9.23 -1.22 6.05
N PRO A 178 -10.36 -1.95 5.93
CA PRO A 178 -11.65 -1.38 5.54
C PRO A 178 -12.27 -0.61 6.71
N TRP A 179 -11.70 0.55 7.00
CA TRP A 179 -12.05 1.43 8.11
C TRP A 179 -13.55 1.76 8.14
N GLU A 180 -14.14 1.74 9.34
CA GLU A 180 -15.53 2.14 9.50
C GLU A 180 -15.77 3.58 9.01
N ASN A 181 -16.69 3.72 8.05
CA ASN A 181 -17.10 5.01 7.54
C ASN A 181 -18.64 5.12 7.43
N LYS A 182 -19.22 6.16 8.04
CA LYS A 182 -20.65 6.47 8.00
C LYS A 182 -21.18 6.66 6.57
N SER A 183 -20.37 7.13 5.62
CA SER A 183 -20.77 7.22 4.20
C SER A 183 -20.77 5.85 3.52
N VAL A 184 -19.78 5.01 3.81
CA VAL A 184 -19.66 3.65 3.26
C VAL A 184 -20.80 2.75 3.77
N LYS A 185 -21.16 2.86 5.07
CA LYS A 185 -22.32 2.18 5.67
C LYS A 185 -23.65 2.47 4.95
N ARG A 186 -23.79 3.63 4.27
CA ARG A 186 -24.99 3.95 3.47
C ARG A 186 -24.96 3.40 2.05
N SER A 187 -23.78 3.01 1.55
CA SER A 187 -23.61 2.55 0.16
C SER A 187 -23.59 1.03 0.00
N ASN A 188 -23.53 0.26 1.09
CA ASN A 188 -23.37 -1.21 1.10
C ASN A 188 -22.21 -1.78 0.25
N ARG A 189 -21.31 -0.94 -0.27
CA ARG A 189 -20.23 -1.36 -1.18
C ARG A 189 -19.18 -2.25 -0.49
N TYR A 190 -18.96 -2.08 0.82
CA TYR A 190 -18.12 -2.95 1.67
C TYR A 190 -18.62 -2.98 3.11
N SER A 191 -18.51 -4.14 3.76
CA SER A 191 -18.63 -4.28 5.21
C SER A 191 -17.35 -3.77 5.88
N SER A 192 -17.48 -2.84 6.82
CA SER A 192 -16.34 -2.35 7.60
C SER A 192 -15.90 -3.39 8.63
N LEU A 193 -14.59 -3.51 8.87
CA LEU A 193 -14.07 -4.43 9.88
C LEU A 193 -14.04 -3.74 11.26
N PRO A 194 -14.71 -4.27 12.29
CA PRO A 194 -14.62 -3.77 13.65
C PRO A 194 -13.18 -3.82 14.19
N SER A 195 -12.85 -2.88 15.08
CA SER A 195 -11.55 -2.83 15.76
C SER A 195 -11.17 -4.13 16.48
N SER A 196 -12.14 -4.86 17.02
CA SER A 196 -11.92 -6.16 17.67
C SER A 196 -11.43 -7.23 16.68
N GLN A 197 -12.04 -7.29 15.48
CA GLN A 197 -11.62 -8.21 14.43
C GLN A 197 -10.27 -7.83 13.82
N LEU A 198 -9.93 -6.54 13.78
CA LEU A 198 -8.58 -6.12 13.39
C LEU A 198 -7.53 -6.67 14.36
N LYS A 199 -7.72 -6.58 15.68
CA LYS A 199 -6.77 -7.12 16.67
C LYS A 199 -6.52 -8.63 16.49
N GLN A 200 -7.52 -9.38 16.01
CA GLN A 200 -7.42 -10.82 15.79
C GLN A 200 -6.50 -11.21 14.63
N LEU A 201 -6.11 -10.27 13.74
CA LEU A 201 -5.18 -10.63 12.66
C LEU A 201 -3.85 -11.16 13.25
N PRO A 202 -3.26 -12.19 12.63
CA PRO A 202 -2.09 -12.89 13.17
C PRO A 202 -0.78 -12.14 12.89
N VAL A 203 -0.78 -10.80 12.89
CA VAL A 203 0.40 -9.99 12.57
C VAL A 203 1.63 -10.39 13.40
N PRO A 204 1.54 -10.61 14.73
CA PRO A 204 2.70 -11.08 15.50
C PRO A 204 3.20 -12.47 15.07
N ALA A 205 2.30 -13.35 14.62
CA ALA A 205 2.64 -14.67 14.14
C ALA A 205 3.18 -14.66 12.70
N LEU A 206 2.91 -13.61 11.91
CA LEU A 206 3.41 -13.46 10.54
C LEU A 206 4.67 -12.57 10.46
N ALA A 207 4.91 -11.72 11.45
CA ALA A 207 6.05 -10.83 11.47
C ALA A 207 7.36 -11.61 11.75
N ALA A 208 8.37 -11.41 10.88
CA ALA A 208 9.75 -11.75 11.20
C ALA A 208 10.28 -10.84 12.34
N PRO A 209 11.42 -11.19 12.98
CA PRO A 209 12.12 -10.26 13.86
C PRO A 209 12.41 -8.95 13.12
N GLU A 210 12.16 -7.80 13.78
CA GLU A 210 12.34 -6.48 13.19
C GLU A 210 11.49 -6.21 11.92
N CYS A 211 10.39 -6.95 11.71
CA CYS A 211 9.45 -6.70 10.63
C CYS A 211 8.93 -5.25 10.66
N LEU A 212 8.99 -4.58 9.52
CA LEU A 212 8.35 -3.28 9.34
C LEU A 212 6.85 -3.51 9.10
N VAL A 213 6.01 -2.86 9.90
CA VAL A 213 4.55 -2.90 9.79
C VAL A 213 4.07 -1.51 9.38
N VAL A 214 3.35 -1.42 8.27
CA VAL A 214 2.90 -0.17 7.67
C VAL A 214 1.39 -0.22 7.52
N THR A 215 0.68 0.79 8.01
CA THR A 215 -0.79 0.82 7.97
C THR A 215 -1.31 2.11 7.38
N TRP A 216 -2.11 2.01 6.32
CA TRP A 216 -2.91 3.12 5.81
C TRP A 216 -4.03 3.45 6.78
N VAL A 217 -4.16 4.74 7.13
CA VAL A 217 -5.16 5.24 8.07
C VAL A 217 -5.88 6.44 7.47
N THR A 218 -7.21 6.44 7.59
CA THR A 218 -8.01 7.63 7.22
C THR A 218 -7.67 8.82 8.13
N ASN A 219 -7.95 10.05 7.70
CA ASN A 219 -7.78 11.27 8.52
C ASN A 219 -8.71 11.39 9.75
N ARG A 220 -9.37 10.31 10.18
CA ARG A 220 -10.18 10.30 11.40
C ARG A 220 -9.28 10.03 12.60
N ALA A 221 -9.20 10.98 13.52
CA ALA A 221 -8.41 10.87 14.74
C ALA A 221 -8.68 9.59 15.55
N LYS A 222 -9.93 9.09 15.56
CA LYS A 222 -10.26 7.83 16.24
C LYS A 222 -9.49 6.62 15.70
N HIS A 223 -9.24 6.56 14.39
CA HIS A 223 -8.57 5.42 13.74
C HIS A 223 -7.07 5.54 13.93
N LEU A 224 -6.52 6.76 13.86
CA LEU A 224 -5.11 7.01 14.18
C LEU A 224 -4.80 6.66 15.65
N ARG A 225 -5.66 7.08 16.58
CA ARG A 225 -5.55 6.73 18.00
C ARG A 225 -5.58 5.23 18.21
N PHE A 226 -6.57 4.55 17.62
CA PHE A 226 -6.69 3.10 17.70
C PHE A 226 -5.42 2.38 17.23
N ILE A 227 -4.84 2.79 16.09
CA ILE A 227 -3.58 2.21 15.62
C ILE A 227 -2.45 2.37 16.65
N LYS A 228 -2.20 3.61 17.08
CA LYS A 228 -1.02 3.94 17.89
C LYS A 228 -1.13 3.50 19.35
N GLU A 229 -2.31 3.61 19.93
CA GLU A 229 -2.52 3.41 21.37
C GLU A 229 -3.10 2.04 21.70
N GLU A 230 -3.67 1.31 20.72
CA GLU A 230 -4.28 0.02 20.97
C GLU A 230 -3.75 -1.11 20.08
N LEU A 231 -3.80 -0.97 18.75
CA LEU A 231 -3.51 -2.07 17.84
C LEU A 231 -2.03 -2.41 17.81
N TYR A 232 -1.16 -1.42 17.62
CA TYR A 232 0.29 -1.62 17.57
C TYR A 232 0.83 -2.12 18.91
N PRO A 233 0.47 -1.53 20.07
CA PRO A 233 0.83 -2.11 21.36
C PRO A 233 0.35 -3.54 21.55
N TYR A 234 -0.88 -3.87 21.12
CA TYR A 234 -1.42 -5.23 21.20
C TYR A 234 -0.61 -6.24 20.37
N TRP A 235 -0.07 -5.80 19.24
CA TRP A 235 0.79 -6.62 18.38
C TRP A 235 2.29 -6.51 18.71
N ALA A 236 2.69 -5.86 19.80
CA ALA A 236 4.10 -5.57 20.10
C ALA A 236 4.84 -4.83 18.95
N VAL A 237 4.13 -3.95 18.26
CA VAL A 237 4.69 -3.06 17.25
C VAL A 237 4.97 -1.69 17.88
N GLU A 238 6.22 -1.25 17.81
CA GLU A 238 6.63 0.09 18.22
C GLU A 238 6.35 1.08 17.09
N VAL A 239 5.60 2.16 17.35
CA VAL A 239 5.38 3.22 16.35
C VAL A 239 6.68 3.99 16.13
N LEU A 240 7.13 4.10 14.88
CA LEU A 240 8.36 4.79 14.51
C LEU A 240 8.12 6.07 13.73
N ALA A 241 7.12 6.09 12.83
CA ALA A 241 6.93 7.21 11.93
C ALA A 241 5.47 7.40 11.50
N GLU A 242 5.17 8.63 11.07
CA GLU A 242 3.93 8.99 10.39
C GLU A 242 4.26 9.67 9.07
N TRP A 243 3.86 9.04 7.96
CA TRP A 243 4.04 9.60 6.63
C TRP A 243 2.70 10.05 6.07
N LEU A 244 2.71 11.00 5.12
CA LEU A 244 1.50 11.46 4.44
C LEU A 244 1.60 11.20 2.96
N TRP A 245 0.57 10.58 2.38
CA TRP A 245 0.39 10.55 0.94
C TRP A 245 -0.52 11.70 0.52
N VAL A 246 0.05 12.71 -0.13
CA VAL A 246 -0.64 13.88 -0.69
C VAL A 246 -1.05 13.60 -2.15
N LYS A 247 -2.30 13.91 -2.44
CA LYS A 247 -2.97 13.68 -3.71
C LYS A 247 -3.06 14.97 -4.48
N VAL A 248 -2.50 14.95 -5.68
CA VAL A 248 -2.48 16.12 -6.56
C VAL A 248 -3.11 15.79 -7.90
N THR A 249 -3.56 16.81 -8.62
CA THR A 249 -3.97 16.71 -10.02
C THR A 249 -2.74 16.54 -10.91
N ARG A 250 -2.94 16.27 -12.20
CA ARG A 250 -1.85 16.27 -13.19
C ARG A 250 -1.14 17.62 -13.30
N THR A 251 -1.81 18.71 -12.94
CA THR A 251 -1.24 20.06 -12.88
C THR A 251 -0.51 20.36 -11.57
N GLY A 252 -0.51 19.42 -10.62
CA GLY A 252 0.15 19.58 -9.33
C GLY A 252 -0.68 20.33 -8.28
N GLU A 253 -1.96 20.57 -8.52
CA GLU A 253 -2.88 21.17 -7.53
C GLU A 253 -3.43 20.12 -6.58
N PHE A 254 -3.74 20.46 -5.34
CA PHE A 254 -4.38 19.50 -4.44
C PHE A 254 -5.78 19.12 -4.93
N VAL A 255 -6.09 17.81 -4.92
CA VAL A 255 -7.40 17.31 -5.35
C VAL A 255 -8.58 17.80 -4.50
N PHE A 256 -8.29 18.26 -3.28
CA PHE A 256 -9.21 18.99 -2.41
C PHE A 256 -8.46 20.10 -1.67
N PRO A 257 -9.13 21.21 -1.30
CA PRO A 257 -8.53 22.20 -0.42
C PRO A 257 -8.10 21.56 0.92
N LEU A 258 -6.90 21.91 1.42
CA LEU A 258 -6.41 21.41 2.71
C LEU A 258 -7.36 21.74 3.87
N ASP A 259 -8.02 22.90 3.77
CA ASP A 259 -8.95 23.42 4.77
C ASP A 259 -10.37 22.83 4.67
N SER A 260 -10.61 21.89 3.74
CA SER A 260 -11.90 21.24 3.60
C SER A 260 -12.28 20.46 4.87
N PRO A 261 -13.51 20.63 5.41
CA PRO A 261 -13.92 20.03 6.68
C PRO A 261 -14.15 18.50 6.57
N HIS A 262 -14.41 17.99 5.36
CA HIS A 262 -14.88 16.61 5.17
C HIS A 262 -13.93 15.73 4.37
N LYS A 263 -13.12 16.32 3.49
CA LYS A 263 -12.17 15.60 2.64
C LYS A 263 -10.83 16.28 2.75
N LYS A 264 -9.77 15.52 2.97
CA LYS A 264 -8.40 16.02 2.92
C LYS A 264 -7.73 15.52 1.65
N PRO A 265 -6.83 16.31 1.04
CA PRO A 265 -6.07 15.87 -0.13
C PRO A 265 -4.91 14.95 0.27
N TYR A 266 -4.92 14.35 1.46
CA TYR A 266 -3.88 13.43 1.88
C TYR A 266 -4.46 12.26 2.66
N GLU A 267 -3.70 11.18 2.78
CA GLU A 267 -3.97 10.05 3.68
C GLU A 267 -2.73 9.79 4.54
N VAL A 268 -2.94 9.18 5.72
CA VAL A 268 -1.86 8.93 6.69
C VAL A 268 -1.37 7.50 6.55
N LEU A 269 -0.05 7.32 6.67
CA LEU A 269 0.63 6.06 6.88
C LEU A 269 1.22 6.08 8.27
N VAL A 270 0.90 5.08 9.09
CA VAL A 270 1.61 4.84 10.35
C VAL A 270 2.57 3.70 10.10
N LEU A 271 3.84 3.89 10.48
CA LEU A 271 4.89 2.90 10.33
C LEU A 271 5.40 2.53 11.72
N GLY A 272 5.55 1.23 11.95
CA GLY A 272 6.09 0.71 13.19
C GLY A 272 6.89 -0.55 12.97
N ARG A 273 7.61 -0.99 14.00
CA ARG A 273 8.47 -2.16 13.92
C ARG A 273 8.08 -3.18 14.97
N HIS A 274 7.88 -4.42 14.53
CA HIS A 274 7.54 -5.52 15.42
C HIS A 274 8.75 -5.87 16.29
N ARG A 275 8.57 -5.83 17.62
CA ARG A 275 9.59 -6.19 18.60
C ARG A 275 9.24 -7.53 19.22
N SER A 276 10.00 -8.57 18.91
CA SER A 276 9.92 -9.82 19.68
C SER A 276 10.59 -9.59 21.04
N GLY A 277 9.90 -9.91 22.13
CA GLY A 277 10.25 -9.52 23.52
C GLY A 277 11.63 -9.96 24.05
N THR A 278 12.46 -10.62 23.25
CA THR A 278 13.78 -11.12 23.64
C THR A 278 14.95 -10.55 22.82
N ASP A 279 14.69 -9.86 21.71
CA ASP A 279 15.75 -9.40 20.81
C ASP A 279 15.74 -7.89 20.65
N ARG A 280 16.60 -7.20 21.41
CA ARG A 280 17.29 -6.03 20.87
C ARG A 280 18.33 -6.53 19.87
N ALA A 281 17.88 -7.21 18.81
CA ALA A 281 18.75 -7.65 17.74
C ALA A 281 19.52 -6.42 17.25
N VAL A 282 20.83 -6.55 17.11
CA VAL A 282 21.68 -5.53 16.51
C VAL A 282 21.07 -5.21 15.15
N ARG A 283 20.55 -3.98 14.99
CA ARG A 283 20.03 -3.51 13.71
C ARG A 283 21.09 -3.82 12.66
N SER A 284 20.72 -4.57 11.62
CA SER A 284 21.63 -4.79 10.50
C SER A 284 22.08 -3.42 10.00
N SER A 285 23.39 -3.18 9.97
CA SER A 285 23.96 -1.90 9.52
C SER A 285 23.66 -1.59 8.05
N ALA A 286 23.03 -2.52 7.33
CA ALA A 286 22.62 -2.39 5.93
C ALA A 286 21.26 -1.71 5.73
N VAL A 287 20.50 -1.43 6.79
CA VAL A 287 19.16 -0.81 6.69
C VAL A 287 19.21 0.63 7.18
N GLU A 288 18.68 1.57 6.38
CA GLU A 288 18.62 2.99 6.73
C GLU A 288 17.68 3.25 7.91
N GLU A 289 17.91 4.35 8.64
CA GLU A 289 16.97 4.79 9.68
C GLU A 289 15.69 5.35 9.05
N LEU A 290 14.55 4.97 9.61
CA LEU A 290 13.26 5.39 9.09
C LEU A 290 13.00 6.87 9.47
N PRO A 291 12.73 7.78 8.52
CA PRO A 291 12.33 9.14 8.85
C PRO A 291 11.02 9.14 9.64
N GLU A 292 10.99 9.85 10.76
CA GLU A 292 9.77 10.04 11.56
C GLU A 292 8.63 10.68 10.75
N GLN A 293 8.98 11.55 9.80
CA GLN A 293 8.05 12.27 8.93
C GLN A 293 8.51 12.24 7.48
N ARG A 294 7.57 11.95 6.57
CA ARG A 294 7.84 11.90 5.13
C ARG A 294 6.58 12.21 4.33
N LEU A 295 6.75 12.92 3.22
CA LEU A 295 5.66 13.21 2.28
C LEU A 295 5.83 12.39 1.01
N LEU A 296 4.76 11.74 0.60
CA LEU A 296 4.62 11.02 -0.65
C LEU A 296 3.64 11.80 -1.52
N ILE A 297 3.98 12.07 -2.78
CA ILE A 297 3.06 12.79 -3.69
C ILE A 297 2.82 11.95 -4.93
N SER A 298 1.54 11.80 -5.30
CA SER A 298 1.16 11.23 -6.58
C SER A 298 -0.20 11.75 -7.07
N VAL A 299 -0.45 11.56 -8.36
CA VAL A 299 -1.80 11.66 -8.91
C VAL A 299 -2.56 10.41 -8.49
N PRO A 300 -3.73 10.52 -7.84
CA PRO A 300 -4.49 9.34 -7.44
C PRO A 300 -5.03 8.62 -8.68
N SER A 301 -5.12 7.29 -8.59
CA SER A 301 -5.76 6.48 -9.62
C SER A 301 -7.24 6.85 -9.78
N VAL A 302 -7.75 6.65 -11.00
CA VAL A 302 -9.19 6.70 -11.28
C VAL A 302 -9.92 5.57 -10.56
N LEU A 303 -9.24 4.45 -10.31
CA LEU A 303 -9.79 3.31 -9.58
C LEU A 303 -9.93 3.66 -8.10
N HIS A 304 -11.18 3.63 -7.62
CA HIS A 304 -11.51 4.04 -6.26
C HIS A 304 -10.76 3.20 -5.21
N SER A 305 -10.19 3.90 -4.22
CA SER A 305 -9.40 3.32 -3.11
C SER A 305 -8.12 2.62 -3.53
N GLN A 306 -7.66 2.71 -4.77
CA GLN A 306 -6.33 2.22 -5.13
C GLN A 306 -5.26 3.12 -4.50
N LYS A 307 -4.44 2.53 -3.65
CA LYS A 307 -3.26 3.18 -3.06
C LYS A 307 -2.08 3.06 -4.02
N PRO A 308 -1.15 4.03 -4.03
CA PRO A 308 0.10 3.90 -4.77
C PRO A 308 0.98 2.81 -4.15
N SER A 309 1.80 2.15 -4.96
CA SER A 309 2.74 1.14 -4.47
C SER A 309 3.77 1.77 -3.54
N LEU A 310 4.03 1.11 -2.40
CA LEU A 310 5.03 1.54 -1.43
C LEU A 310 6.38 0.85 -1.60
N SER A 311 6.50 -0.11 -2.52
CA SER A 311 7.66 -0.99 -2.66
C SER A 311 8.96 -0.21 -2.86
N ALA A 312 8.97 0.76 -3.78
CA ALA A 312 10.15 1.57 -4.06
C ALA A 312 10.54 2.50 -2.89
N VAL A 313 9.56 3.08 -2.20
CA VAL A 313 9.82 4.06 -1.12
C VAL A 313 10.16 3.40 0.21
N LEU A 314 9.76 2.15 0.43
CA LEU A 314 10.10 1.37 1.63
C LEU A 314 11.38 0.56 1.47
N LYS A 315 11.85 0.32 0.24
CA LYS A 315 13.03 -0.49 -0.06
C LYS A 315 14.28 -0.15 0.77
N PRO A 316 14.62 1.12 1.06
CA PRO A 316 15.81 1.43 1.87
C PRO A 316 15.70 1.03 3.36
N TYR A 317 14.48 0.80 3.84
CA TYR A 317 14.16 0.60 5.27
C TYR A 317 13.87 -0.87 5.64
N ILE A 318 14.08 -1.78 4.69
CA ILE A 318 13.83 -3.21 4.80
C ILE A 318 15.04 -3.99 4.28
N SER A 319 15.07 -5.30 4.49
CA SER A 319 16.13 -6.18 3.99
C SER A 319 16.19 -6.16 2.45
N PRO A 320 17.37 -6.42 1.82
CA PRO A 320 17.53 -6.37 0.37
C PRO A 320 16.64 -7.33 -0.42
N GLU A 321 16.30 -8.49 0.16
CA GLU A 321 15.41 -9.51 -0.41
C GLU A 321 14.25 -9.79 0.58
N PRO A 322 13.33 -8.82 0.76
CA PRO A 322 12.34 -8.90 1.80
C PRO A 322 11.19 -9.82 1.39
N LYS A 323 10.71 -10.65 2.30
CA LYS A 323 9.39 -11.28 2.17
C LYS A 323 8.32 -10.23 2.52
N CYS A 324 7.52 -9.86 1.53
CA CYS A 324 6.49 -8.83 1.68
C CYS A 324 5.07 -9.41 1.72
N LEU A 325 4.24 -8.87 2.62
CA LEU A 325 2.82 -9.19 2.74
C LEU A 325 1.97 -7.91 2.63
N GLU A 326 0.93 -7.95 1.80
CA GLU A 326 -0.13 -6.93 1.76
C GLU A 326 -1.45 -7.52 2.28
N LEU A 327 -1.93 -7.01 3.41
CA LEU A 327 -3.23 -7.36 4.00
C LEU A 327 -4.32 -6.38 3.53
N PHE A 328 -5.51 -6.93 3.28
CA PHE A 328 -6.64 -6.24 2.65
C PHE A 328 -6.35 -5.78 1.22
N ALA A 329 -5.44 -6.49 0.55
CA ALA A 329 -5.00 -6.18 -0.80
C ALA A 329 -6.16 -6.22 -1.81
N ARG A 330 -6.02 -5.40 -2.86
CA ARG A 330 -6.93 -5.36 -4.03
C ARG A 330 -6.20 -5.50 -5.38
N SER A 331 -4.89 -5.41 -5.34
CA SER A 331 -3.98 -5.58 -6.46
C SER A 331 -2.88 -6.52 -6.01
N LEU A 332 -2.31 -7.27 -6.95
CA LEU A 332 -1.08 -8.02 -6.68
C LEU A 332 0.11 -7.20 -7.11
N GLN A 333 1.24 -7.44 -6.45
CA GLN A 333 2.53 -6.89 -6.80
C GLN A 333 3.51 -8.03 -7.07
N ARG A 334 4.51 -7.75 -7.91
CA ARG A 334 5.62 -8.68 -8.15
C ARG A 334 6.31 -8.97 -6.81
N ASP A 335 6.67 -10.23 -6.55
CA ASP A 335 7.42 -10.65 -5.36
C ASP A 335 6.68 -10.45 -4.02
N TRP A 336 5.35 -10.23 -4.05
CA TRP A 336 4.55 -10.02 -2.85
C TRP A 336 3.59 -11.18 -2.62
N THR A 337 3.31 -11.43 -1.34
CA THR A 337 2.12 -12.17 -0.93
C THR A 337 1.00 -11.16 -0.68
N SER A 338 -0.16 -11.34 -1.29
CA SER A 338 -1.31 -10.46 -1.14
C SER A 338 -2.49 -11.23 -0.55
N TRP A 339 -3.14 -10.67 0.45
CA TRP A 339 -4.27 -11.30 1.12
C TRP A 339 -5.43 -10.31 1.24
N GLY A 340 -6.58 -10.67 0.66
CA GLY A 340 -7.81 -9.91 0.82
C GLY A 340 -8.99 -10.59 0.14
N ASN A 341 -10.20 -10.15 0.48
CA ASN A 341 -11.41 -10.64 -0.18
C ASN A 341 -11.52 -10.18 -1.64
N GLU A 342 -10.91 -9.05 -1.97
CA GLU A 342 -10.87 -8.44 -3.30
C GLU A 342 -9.48 -8.52 -3.95
N VAL A 343 -8.62 -9.44 -3.53
CA VAL A 343 -7.17 -9.42 -3.80
C VAL A 343 -6.76 -9.36 -5.29
N ILE A 344 -7.57 -9.91 -6.19
CA ILE A 344 -7.34 -9.89 -7.64
C ILE A 344 -8.17 -8.83 -8.38
N LYS A 345 -8.83 -7.91 -7.66
CA LYS A 345 -9.76 -6.93 -8.25
C LYS A 345 -9.14 -6.11 -9.36
N PHE A 346 -7.95 -5.58 -9.12
CA PHE A 346 -7.25 -4.74 -10.09
C PHE A 346 -6.40 -5.54 -11.08
N GLN A 347 -6.52 -6.88 -11.07
CA GLN A 347 -5.83 -7.76 -12.02
C GLN A 347 -6.66 -8.11 -13.24
N HIS A 348 -7.89 -7.60 -13.35
CA HIS A 348 -8.68 -7.80 -14.56
C HIS A 348 -7.97 -7.23 -15.78
N SER A 349 -7.89 -8.01 -16.86
CA SER A 349 -7.16 -7.66 -18.09
C SER A 349 -7.57 -6.31 -18.69
N SER A 350 -8.80 -5.84 -18.47
CA SER A 350 -9.27 -4.52 -18.93
C SER A 350 -8.58 -3.33 -18.26
N TYR A 351 -7.90 -3.52 -17.14
CA TYR A 351 -7.12 -2.47 -16.49
C TYR A 351 -5.71 -2.35 -17.05
N PHE A 352 -5.36 -3.15 -18.06
CA PHE A 352 -4.01 -3.18 -18.59
C PHE A 352 -3.98 -2.88 -20.08
N THR A 353 -2.97 -2.12 -20.49
CA THR A 353 -2.61 -1.97 -21.89
C THR A 353 -1.43 -2.89 -22.21
N ARG A 354 -1.47 -3.50 -23.39
CA ARG A 354 -0.34 -4.26 -23.94
C ARG A 354 0.45 -3.33 -24.84
N GLU A 355 1.65 -2.95 -24.40
CA GLU A 355 2.59 -2.22 -25.24
C GLU A 355 3.57 -3.22 -25.86
N ARG A 356 3.78 -3.15 -27.19
CA ARG A 356 4.92 -3.85 -27.81
C ARG A 356 6.17 -3.06 -27.42
N ALA A 357 7.19 -3.70 -26.84
CA ALA A 357 8.48 -3.04 -26.71
C ALA A 357 9.02 -2.78 -28.12
N GLU A 358 9.27 -1.51 -28.44
CA GLU A 358 10.11 -1.16 -29.59
C GLU A 358 11.57 -1.47 -29.22
N GLU A 359 12.27 -2.11 -30.15
CA GLU A 359 13.50 -2.86 -29.96
C GLU A 359 14.68 -2.03 -29.44
N LEU A 360 15.23 -2.44 -28.28
CA LEU A 360 16.67 -2.38 -28.04
C LEU A 360 17.13 -3.77 -27.54
N SER A 361 17.62 -4.56 -28.50
CA SER A 361 18.27 -5.88 -28.39
C SER A 361 17.39 -7.14 -28.31
N MET A 362 17.34 -7.85 -29.45
CA MET A 362 17.21 -9.31 -29.71
C MET A 362 16.27 -10.23 -28.89
N THR A 363 15.31 -9.71 -28.13
CA THR A 363 14.12 -10.47 -27.72
C THR A 363 12.90 -9.54 -27.74
N SER A 364 11.92 -9.81 -28.60
CA SER A 364 10.65 -9.07 -28.61
C SER A 364 9.86 -9.34 -27.33
N GLU A 365 10.02 -8.50 -26.31
CA GLU A 365 9.24 -8.59 -25.07
C GLU A 365 8.02 -7.67 -25.11
N THR A 366 6.82 -8.21 -24.91
CA THR A 366 5.60 -7.38 -24.72
C THR A 366 5.59 -6.82 -23.29
N VAL A 367 5.44 -5.51 -23.11
CA VAL A 367 5.32 -4.86 -21.78
C VAL A 367 3.83 -4.71 -21.45
N ILE A 368 3.44 -5.00 -20.21
CA ILE A 368 2.06 -4.80 -19.75
C ILE A 368 2.07 -3.68 -18.71
N ILE A 369 1.22 -2.67 -18.92
CA ILE A 369 1.14 -1.49 -18.06
C ILE A 369 -0.24 -1.45 -17.40
N GLN A 370 -0.26 -1.21 -16.10
CA GLN A 370 -1.47 -1.05 -15.28
C GLN A 370 -1.85 0.42 -15.12
#